data_AF-A0A0G0Q4P9-F1
#
_entry.id   AF-A0A0G0Q4P9-F1
#
_cell.length_a   1.000
_cell.length_b   1.000
_cell.length_c   1.000
_cell.angle_alpha   90.00
_cell.angle_beta   90.00
_cell.angle_gamma   90.00
#
_symmetry.space_group_name_H-M   'P 1'
#
loop_
_entity.id
_entity.type
_entity.pdbx_description
1 polymer ?
#
loop_
_entity_poly.entity_id
_entity_poly.type
_entity_poly.pdbx_seq_one_letter_code
_entity_poly.pdbx_strand_id
1 'polypeptide(L)'
;METIKNIQKVGIWFFAILGGTYILTGLMILSDFYKTQTTIIHQTIQIPFIISALIYGISQLVEGFTEPGQLNKKVLIPAGATLGTFIILIIVFEIIFPDLTP
;
A
#
# COMPACT_ATOMS: atom_id res chain seq x y z
N MET A 1 -10.49 -1.35 21.22
CA MET A 1 -10.98 -1.65 19.86
C MET A 1 -11.34 -0.40 19.07
N GLU A 2 -11.90 0.64 19.68
CA GLU A 2 -12.30 1.88 18.97
C GLU A 2 -11.13 2.60 18.26
N THR A 3 -9.94 2.63 18.88
CA THR A 3 -8.73 3.19 18.27
C THR A 3 -8.34 2.48 16.96
N ILE A 4 -8.42 1.14 16.92
CA ILE A 4 -8.08 0.36 15.72
C ILE A 4 -9.08 0.63 14.59
N LYS A 5 -10.38 0.72 14.92
CA LYS A 5 -11.42 1.08 13.94
C LYS A 5 -11.22 2.49 13.37
N ASN A 6 -10.77 3.44 14.19
CA ASN A 6 -10.41 4.78 13.72
C ASN A 6 -9.18 4.76 12.80
N ILE A 7 -8.15 3.99 13.15
CA ILE A 7 -6.97 3.78 12.30
C ILE A 7 -7.36 3.19 10.96
N GLN A 8 -8.23 2.17 10.93
CA GLN A 8 -8.71 1.57 9.68
C GLN A 8 -9.49 2.57 8.83
N LYS A 9 -10.40 3.32 9.45
CA LYS A 9 -11.25 4.31 8.76
C LYS A 9 -10.44 5.43 8.12
N VAL A 10 -9.35 5.86 8.75
CA VAL A 10 -8.46 6.88 8.18
C VAL A 10 -7.46 6.25 7.22
N GLY A 11 -6.89 5.11 7.59
CA GLY A 11 -5.86 4.39 6.85
C GLY A 11 -6.31 3.96 5.46
N ILE A 12 -7.58 3.55 5.29
CA ILE A 12 -8.11 3.20 3.96
C ILE A 12 -8.07 4.38 2.98
N TRP A 13 -8.31 5.61 3.46
CA TRP A 13 -8.26 6.79 2.61
C TRP A 13 -6.84 7.15 2.19
N PHE A 14 -5.89 7.09 3.12
CA PHE A 14 -4.47 7.27 2.79
C PHE A 14 -3.99 6.21 1.81
N PHE A 15 -4.32 4.94 2.05
CA PHE A 15 -3.99 3.84 1.14
C PHE A 15 -4.58 4.04 -0.26
N ALA A 16 -5.86 4.40 -0.35
CA ALA A 16 -6.53 4.60 -1.63
C ALA A 16 -5.96 5.79 -2.41
N ILE A 17 -5.74 6.94 -1.76
CA ILE A 17 -5.23 8.15 -2.40
C ILE A 17 -3.77 7.96 -2.84
N LEU A 18 -2.92 7.47 -1.93
CA LEU A 18 -1.51 7.26 -2.22
C LEU A 18 -1.31 6.12 -3.22
N GLY A 19 -2.05 5.02 -3.09
CA GLY A 19 -1.99 3.89 -4.02
C GLY A 19 -2.51 4.25 -5.40
N GLY A 20 -3.63 4.97 -5.48
CA GLY A 20 -4.14 5.49 -6.75
C GLY A 20 -3.13 6.41 -7.43
N THR A 21 -2.52 7.33 -6.68
CA THR A 21 -1.48 8.24 -7.21
C THR A 21 -0.23 7.46 -7.66
N TYR A 22 0.19 6.45 -6.90
CA TYR A 22 1.34 5.60 -7.24
C TYR A 22 1.10 4.83 -8.55
N ILE A 23 -0.08 4.24 -8.72
CA ILE A 23 -0.45 3.55 -9.97
C ILE A 23 -0.51 4.54 -11.14
N LEU A 24 -1.20 5.67 -10.97
CA LEU A 24 -1.33 6.68 -12.04
C LEU A 24 0.01 7.22 -12.49
N THR A 25 0.89 7.57 -11.55
CA THR A 25 2.23 8.07 -11.88
C THR A 25 3.09 6.99 -12.54
N GLY A 26 2.97 5.73 -12.15
CA GLY A 26 3.61 4.60 -12.84
C GLY A 26 3.15 4.47 -14.29
N LEU A 27 1.85 4.57 -14.56
CA LEU A 27 1.30 4.57 -15.91
C LEU A 27 1.78 5.78 -16.75
N MET A 28 1.84 6.96 -16.13
CA MET A 28 2.34 8.17 -16.81
C MET A 28 3.81 8.03 -17.21
N ILE A 29 4.66 7.47 -16.33
CA ILE A 29 6.07 7.17 -16.63
C ILE A 29 6.19 6.22 -17.82
N LEU A 30 5.39 5.15 -17.86
CA LEU A 30 5.38 4.19 -18.97
C LEU A 30 4.95 4.81 -20.31
N SER A 31 4.11 5.85 -20.27
CA SER A 31 3.68 6.61 -21.45
C SER A 31 4.60 7.78 -21.83
N ASP A 32 5.74 7.95 -21.16
CA ASP A 32 6.67 9.09 -21.27
C ASP A 32 6.02 10.48 -21.03
N PHE A 33 4.82 10.53 -20.43
CA PHE A 33 4.08 11.76 -20.17
C PHE A 33 4.63 12.49 -18.93
N TYR A 34 5.25 13.67 -19.13
CA TYR A 34 5.95 14.42 -18.08
C TYR A 34 6.92 13.56 -17.26
N LYS A 35 7.63 12.65 -17.94
CA LYS A 35 8.43 11.57 -17.34
C LYS A 35 9.26 12.01 -16.13
N THR A 36 10.01 13.11 -16.24
CA THR A 36 10.87 13.59 -15.15
C THR A 36 10.06 14.01 -13.92
N GLN A 37 9.00 14.81 -14.11
CA GLN A 37 8.15 15.25 -13.00
C GLN A 37 7.39 14.07 -12.38
N THR A 38 6.86 13.17 -13.22
CA THR A 38 6.10 12.01 -12.76
C THR A 38 6.99 10.99 -12.04
N THR A 39 8.24 10.81 -12.45
CA THR A 39 9.22 9.97 -11.74
C THR A 39 9.51 10.49 -10.35
N ILE A 40 9.71 11.81 -10.20
CA ILE A 40 9.95 12.43 -8.88
C ILE A 40 8.73 12.21 -7.97
N ILE A 41 7.53 12.45 -8.48
CA ILE A 41 6.29 12.22 -7.71
C ILE A 41 6.17 10.74 -7.34
N HIS A 42 6.37 9.83 -8.29
CA HIS A 42 6.26 8.38 -8.09
C HIS A 42 7.21 7.86 -6.99
N GLN A 43 8.47 8.30 -7.02
CA GLN A 43 9.45 7.96 -6.00
C GLN A 43 9.10 8.58 -4.64
N THR A 44 8.62 9.83 -4.62
CA THR A 44 8.27 10.53 -3.38
C THR A 44 7.09 9.88 -2.66
N ILE A 45 6.06 9.45 -3.40
CA ILE A 45 4.86 8.86 -2.81
C ILE A 45 5.01 7.37 -2.48
N GLN A 46 6.06 6.71 -2.98
CA GLN A 46 6.28 5.27 -2.75
C GLN A 46 6.36 4.93 -1.26
N ILE A 47 7.23 5.61 -0.51
CA ILE A 47 7.41 5.35 0.92
C ILE A 47 6.13 5.67 1.72
N PRO A 48 5.50 6.85 1.57
CA PRO A 48 4.22 7.14 2.20
C PRO A 48 3.13 6.12 1.87
N PHE A 49 3.06 5.67 0.62
CA PHE A 49 2.10 4.66 0.19
C PHE A 49 2.34 3.34 0.92
N ILE A 50 3.57 2.85 0.93
CA ILE A 50 3.96 1.63 1.64
C ILE A 50 3.60 1.70 3.13
N ILE A 51 3.91 2.81 3.80
CA ILE A 51 3.58 3.01 5.21
C ILE A 51 2.06 2.96 5.41
N SER A 52 1.28 3.64 4.56
CA SER A 52 -0.18 3.62 4.64
C SER A 52 -0.76 2.23 4.43
N ALA A 53 -0.19 1.46 3.50
CA ALA A 53 -0.56 0.07 3.26
C ALA A 53 -0.28 -0.75 4.52
N LEU A 54 0.94 -0.73 5.05
CA LEU A 54 1.29 -1.48 6.26
C LEU A 54 0.40 -1.15 7.46
N ILE A 55 0.17 0.14 7.74
CA ILE A 55 -0.69 0.58 8.84
C ILE A 55 -2.11 0.03 8.64
N TYR A 56 -2.68 0.19 7.45
CA TYR A 56 -4.03 -0.30 7.16
C TYR A 56 -4.11 -1.83 7.23
N GLY A 57 -3.21 -2.54 6.56
CA GLY A 57 -3.18 -4.01 6.53
C GLY A 57 -2.98 -4.63 7.91
N ILE A 58 -2.05 -4.11 8.71
CA ILE A 58 -1.83 -4.57 10.09
C ILE A 58 -3.06 -4.27 10.94
N SER A 59 -3.67 -3.10 10.81
CA SER A 59 -4.89 -2.76 11.58
C SER A 59 -6.06 -3.70 11.26
N GLN A 60 -6.16 -4.18 10.01
CA GLN A 60 -7.11 -5.23 9.62
C GLN A 60 -6.73 -6.56 10.28
N LEU A 61 -5.48 -7.02 10.15
CA LEU A 61 -5.03 -8.27 10.76
C LEU A 61 -5.28 -8.32 12.27
N VAL A 62 -4.99 -7.24 13.00
CA VAL A 62 -5.22 -7.18 14.45
C VAL A 62 -6.70 -7.40 14.76
N GLU A 63 -7.63 -6.77 14.04
CA GLU A 63 -9.07 -7.03 14.24
C GLU A 63 -9.44 -8.50 13.95
N GLY A 64 -8.87 -9.08 12.88
CA GLY A 64 -9.14 -10.46 12.46
C GLY A 64 -8.60 -11.54 13.39
N PHE A 65 -7.56 -11.24 14.18
CA PHE A 65 -7.00 -12.15 15.19
C PHE A 65 -7.54 -11.93 16.60
N THR A 66 -8.21 -10.80 16.87
CA THR A 66 -8.71 -10.47 18.22
C THR A 66 -10.10 -11.07 18.50
N GLU A 67 -10.86 -11.49 17.48
CA GLU A 67 -12.13 -12.22 17.66
C GLU A 67 -11.87 -13.75 17.74
N PRO A 68 -12.04 -14.40 18.91
CA PRO A 68 -11.78 -15.83 19.05
C PRO A 68 -12.83 -16.64 18.27
N GLY A 69 -12.39 -17.47 17.32
CA GLY A 69 -13.22 -18.52 16.71
C GLY A 69 -13.84 -18.21 15.35
N GLN A 70 -13.65 -17.01 14.79
CA GLN A 70 -14.04 -16.73 13.40
C GLN A 70 -12.92 -15.97 12.69
N LEU A 71 -12.17 -16.67 11.82
CA LEU A 71 -11.41 -15.99 10.77
C LEU A 71 -12.42 -15.23 9.90
N ASN A 72 -12.62 -13.95 10.21
CA ASN A 72 -13.62 -13.14 9.55
C ASN A 72 -13.10 -12.81 8.14
N LYS A 73 -13.67 -13.44 7.12
CA LYS A 73 -13.28 -13.25 5.71
C LYS A 73 -13.31 -11.77 5.29
N LYS A 74 -14.16 -10.96 5.92
CA LYS A 74 -14.23 -9.50 5.69
C LYS A 74 -12.95 -8.76 6.06
N VAL A 75 -12.13 -9.34 6.94
CA VAL A 75 -10.88 -8.78 7.44
C VAL A 75 -9.67 -9.41 6.75
N LEU A 76 -9.74 -10.71 6.47
CA LEU A 76 -8.66 -11.43 5.78
C LEU A 76 -8.43 -10.94 4.35
N ILE A 77 -9.49 -10.59 3.63
CA ILE A 77 -9.41 -10.10 2.26
C ILE A 77 -8.66 -8.77 2.17
N PRO A 78 -9.04 -7.70 2.92
CA PRO A 78 -8.30 -6.43 2.87
C PRO A 78 -6.88 -6.56 3.42
N ALA A 79 -6.65 -7.39 4.45
CA ALA A 79 -5.30 -7.69 4.93
C ALA A 79 -4.44 -8.37 3.86
N GLY A 80 -4.98 -9.41 3.20
CA GLY A 80 -4.32 -10.12 2.10
C GLY A 80 -4.06 -9.23 0.90
N ALA A 81 -5.00 -8.37 0.53
CA ALA A 81 -4.83 -7.39 -0.54
C ALA A 81 -3.71 -6.39 -0.22
N THR A 82 -3.60 -5.98 1.05
CA THR A 82 -2.55 -5.06 1.49
C THR A 82 -1.16 -5.72 1.47
N LEU A 83 -1.05 -6.95 1.99
CA LEU A 83 0.18 -7.75 1.91
C LEU A 83 0.58 -8.04 0.46
N GLY A 84 -0.38 -8.40 -0.38
CA GLY A 84 -0.15 -8.60 -1.82
C GLY A 84 0.35 -7.32 -2.50
N THR A 85 -0.24 -6.18 -2.17
CA THR A 85 0.22 -4.86 -2.66
C THR A 85 1.66 -4.59 -2.21
N PHE A 86 2.00 -4.87 -0.95
CA PHE A 86 3.35 -4.70 -0.42
C PHE A 86 4.38 -5.58 -1.14
N ILE A 87 4.06 -6.86 -1.37
CA ILE A 87 4.94 -7.79 -2.11
C ILE A 87 5.14 -7.33 -3.55
N ILE A 88 4.07 -6.93 -4.24
CA ILE A 88 4.16 -6.42 -5.61
C ILE A 88 5.07 -5.19 -5.67
N LEU A 89 4.98 -4.29 -4.69
CA LEU A 89 5.82 -3.09 -4.64
C LEU A 89 7.30 -3.41 -4.42
N ILE A 90 7.63 -4.39 -3.58
CA ILE A 90 9.02 -4.84 -3.41
C ILE A 90 9.55 -5.38 -4.74
N ILE A 91 8.78 -6.22 -5.41
CA ILE A 91 9.17 -6.79 -6.72
C ILE A 91 9.36 -5.67 -7.75
N VAL A 92 8.43 -4.71 -7.83
CA VAL A 92 8.53 -3.57 -8.74
C VAL A 92 9.77 -2.71 -8.40
N PHE A 93 10.06 -2.51 -7.12
CA PHE A 93 11.24 -1.78 -6.69
C PHE A 93 12.55 -2.48 -7.09
N GLU A 94 12.67 -3.79 -6.86
CA GLU A 94 13.84 -4.58 -7.27
C GLU A 94 14.03 -4.60 -8.79
N ILE A 95 12.94 -4.62 -9.57
CA ILE A 95 13.01 -4.62 -11.04
C ILE A 95 13.37 -3.23 -11.60
N ILE A 96 12.84 -2.15 -11.01
CA ILE A 96 13.04 -0.78 -11.52
C ILE A 96 14.35 -0.16 -11.02
N PHE A 97 14.80 -0.51 -9.81
CA PHE A 97 16.01 0.02 -9.18
C PHE A 97 16.96 -1.10 -8.72
N PRO A 98 17.49 -1.93 -9.65
CA PRO A 98 18.35 -3.07 -9.29
C PRO A 98 19.65 -2.65 -8.59
N ASP A 99 20.13 -1.42 -8.83
CA ASP A 99 21.41 -0.92 -8.32
C ASP A 99 21.37 -0.36 -6.88
N LEU A 100 20.21 -0.35 -6.22
CA LEU A 100 20.04 0.14 -4.84
C LEU A 100 19.94 -0.98 -3.79
N THR A 101 19.91 -2.24 -4.23
CA THR A 101 20.07 -3.42 -3.37
C THR A 101 21.54 -3.86 -3.41
N PRO A 102 22.24 -3.96 -2.26
CA PRO A 102 23.65 -4.37 -2.23
C PRO A 102 23.86 -5.80 -2.72
#